data_AF-A0A419FBT3-F1
#
_entry.id   AF-A0A419FBT3-F1
#
_cell.length_a   1.000
_cell.length_b   1.000
_cell.length_c   1.000
_cell.angle_alpha   90.00
_cell.angle_beta   90.00
_cell.angle_gamma   90.00
#
_symmetry.space_group_name_H-M   'P 1'
#
loop_
_entity.id
_entity.type
_entity.pdbx_description
1 polymer ?
#
loop_
_entity_poly.entity_id
_entity_poly.type
_entity_poly.pdbx_seq_one_letter_code
_entity_poly.pdbx_strand_id
1 'polypeptide(L)'
;MSGKHLTNTANADLRKAKLAKTDFNNANLTHVNFTSANLAGAFFRSANLKWAIFEPDSLPLPQSIAYAKNLGYVTYKNNPAPLVQLKKSLYDAGFKDAAKQVNAALQRHDANLFEKIFFDYTCEYGANHLRPLLILLGLIAFGGLVYCFTAIRCNDANNYLITTRRVLKKKILPTNMPSVRICRLPKRIWIALLFSLQRSLRIGFREFSPNQWLMLLLPPGFEIESRGWPRVVSGIQSIICIGLIVLSLLSYFGRPFDY
;
A
#
# COMPACT_ATOMS: atom_id res chain seq x y z
N MET A 1 -11.95 29.27 -34.47
CA MET A 1 -12.24 29.38 -33.02
C MET A 1 -10.95 29.11 -32.28
N SER A 2 -10.31 30.13 -31.71
CA SER A 2 -9.03 29.98 -31.01
C SER A 2 -9.22 29.06 -29.81
N GLY A 3 -8.72 27.83 -29.89
CA GLY A 3 -8.64 26.94 -28.74
C GLY A 3 -7.79 27.64 -27.68
N LYS A 4 -8.40 28.02 -26.56
CA LYS A 4 -7.65 28.55 -25.41
C LYS A 4 -6.84 27.39 -24.84
N HIS A 5 -5.56 27.36 -25.15
CA HIS A 5 -4.60 26.40 -24.63
C HIS A 5 -3.99 27.00 -23.35
N LEU A 6 -4.33 26.45 -22.19
CA LEU A 6 -3.90 26.96 -20.89
C LEU A 6 -2.88 26.00 -20.30
N THR A 7 -1.59 26.36 -20.30
CA THR A 7 -0.50 25.46 -19.91
C THR A 7 -0.04 25.61 -18.47
N ASN A 8 -0.20 26.79 -17.86
CA ASN A 8 0.25 27.05 -16.51
C ASN A 8 -0.74 27.94 -15.77
N THR A 9 -1.64 27.32 -15.02
CA THR A 9 -2.66 28.01 -14.22
C THR A 9 -2.62 27.54 -12.77
N ALA A 10 -1.45 27.18 -12.25
CA ALA A 10 -1.32 26.80 -10.84
C ALA A 10 -1.85 27.90 -9.93
N ASN A 11 -2.64 27.54 -8.92
CA ASN A 11 -3.33 28.45 -7.99
C ASN A 11 -4.35 29.40 -8.66
N ALA A 12 -4.71 29.18 -9.93
CA ALA A 12 -5.69 30.04 -10.59
C ALA A 12 -7.08 29.87 -9.98
N ASP A 13 -7.77 30.99 -9.81
CA ASP A 13 -9.16 31.03 -9.44
C ASP A 13 -10.03 31.02 -10.72
N LEU A 14 -10.56 29.84 -11.06
CA LEU A 14 -11.42 29.63 -12.24
C LEU A 14 -12.88 29.43 -11.84
N ARG A 15 -13.30 29.99 -10.70
CA ARG A 15 -14.68 29.96 -10.26
C ARG A 15 -15.62 30.54 -11.32
N LYS A 16 -16.72 29.85 -11.61
CA LYS A 16 -17.74 30.27 -12.60
C LYS A 16 -17.19 30.49 -14.02
N ALA A 17 -15.98 30.02 -14.32
CA ALA A 17 -15.37 30.21 -15.63
C ALA A 17 -16.09 29.38 -16.71
N LYS A 18 -16.27 29.98 -17.90
CA LYS A 18 -16.78 29.28 -19.09
C LYS A 18 -15.62 28.58 -19.78
N LEU A 19 -15.36 27.32 -19.40
CA LEU A 19 -14.22 26.52 -19.86
C LEU A 19 -14.63 25.36 -20.77
N ALA A 20 -15.85 25.39 -21.32
CA ALA A 20 -16.33 24.35 -22.22
C ALA A 20 -15.39 24.20 -23.43
N LYS A 21 -15.01 22.96 -23.75
CA LYS A 21 -14.08 22.61 -24.85
C LYS A 21 -12.69 23.27 -24.75
N THR A 22 -12.28 23.72 -23.55
CA THR A 22 -10.93 24.28 -23.33
C THR A 22 -9.90 23.16 -23.31
N ASP A 23 -8.71 23.44 -23.83
CA ASP A 23 -7.60 22.51 -23.82
C ASP A 23 -6.69 22.76 -22.61
N PHE A 24 -6.76 21.87 -21.62
CA PHE A 24 -5.85 21.80 -20.47
C PHE A 24 -4.88 20.62 -20.57
N ASN A 25 -4.66 20.04 -21.76
CA ASN A 25 -3.71 18.95 -21.91
C ASN A 25 -2.31 19.39 -21.45
N ASN A 26 -1.66 18.57 -20.61
CA ASN A 26 -0.38 18.85 -19.97
C ASN A 26 -0.35 20.12 -19.09
N ALA A 27 -1.50 20.70 -18.77
CA ALA A 27 -1.57 21.91 -17.95
C ALA A 27 -1.18 21.64 -16.50
N ASN A 28 -0.52 22.61 -15.88
CA ASN A 28 -0.37 22.63 -14.44
C ASN A 28 -1.61 23.26 -13.77
N LEU A 29 -2.47 22.42 -13.19
CA LEU A 29 -3.73 22.80 -12.53
C LEU A 29 -3.67 22.60 -11.00
N THR A 30 -2.47 22.59 -10.42
CA THR A 30 -2.28 22.44 -8.98
C THR A 30 -2.99 23.57 -8.23
N HIS A 31 -3.76 23.24 -7.20
CA HIS A 31 -4.52 24.22 -6.39
C HIS A 31 -5.53 25.09 -7.17
N VAL A 32 -5.91 24.70 -8.38
CA VAL A 32 -6.93 25.43 -9.14
C VAL A 32 -8.30 25.27 -8.52
N ASN A 33 -9.08 26.35 -8.54
CA ASN A 33 -10.47 26.30 -8.10
C ASN A 33 -11.44 26.24 -9.28
N PHE A 34 -12.13 25.11 -9.46
CA PHE A 34 -13.15 24.90 -10.49
C PHE A 34 -14.59 25.02 -9.98
N THR A 35 -14.84 25.61 -8.80
CA THR A 35 -16.20 25.74 -8.26
C THR A 35 -17.12 26.49 -9.25
N SER A 36 -18.21 25.84 -9.64
CA SER A 36 -19.18 26.30 -10.64
C SER A 36 -18.61 26.58 -12.04
N ALA A 37 -17.44 26.02 -12.37
CA ALA A 37 -16.89 26.13 -13.72
C ALA A 37 -17.66 25.23 -14.70
N ASN A 38 -17.82 25.68 -15.94
CA ASN A 38 -18.37 24.84 -17.02
C ASN A 38 -17.22 24.10 -17.71
N LEU A 39 -17.03 22.81 -17.42
CA LEU A 39 -15.98 21.96 -18.01
C LEU A 39 -16.48 21.04 -19.13
N ALA A 40 -17.68 21.28 -19.67
CA ALA A 40 -18.28 20.44 -20.69
C ALA A 40 -17.35 20.29 -21.91
N GLY A 41 -16.91 19.06 -22.17
CA GLY A 41 -16.00 18.75 -23.28
C GLY A 41 -14.57 19.28 -23.13
N ALA A 42 -14.17 19.76 -21.94
CA ALA A 42 -12.80 20.19 -21.70
C ALA A 42 -11.83 19.00 -21.67
N PHE A 43 -10.59 19.24 -22.11
CA PHE A 43 -9.54 18.23 -22.21
C PHE A 43 -8.53 18.34 -21.07
N PHE A 44 -8.23 17.23 -20.40
CA PHE A 44 -7.38 17.16 -19.20
C PHE A 44 -6.25 16.10 -19.30
N ARG A 45 -5.93 15.64 -20.52
CA ARG A 45 -4.94 14.56 -20.69
C ARG A 45 -3.59 15.02 -20.14
N SER A 46 -3.00 14.22 -19.24
CA SER A 46 -1.73 14.53 -18.58
C SER A 46 -1.71 15.83 -17.75
N ALA A 47 -2.86 16.48 -17.52
CA ALA A 47 -2.96 17.67 -16.68
C ALA A 47 -2.70 17.32 -15.22
N ASN A 48 -2.05 18.20 -14.47
CA ASN A 48 -1.76 17.97 -13.04
C ASN A 48 -2.85 18.58 -12.16
N LEU A 49 -3.75 17.75 -11.61
CA LEU A 49 -4.90 18.18 -10.80
C LEU A 49 -4.65 18.12 -9.29
N LYS A 50 -3.39 18.03 -8.85
CA LYS A 50 -3.06 17.89 -7.43
C LYS A 50 -3.65 19.04 -6.60
N TRP A 51 -4.46 18.70 -5.59
CA TRP A 51 -5.13 19.66 -4.71
C TRP A 51 -6.04 20.67 -5.42
N ALA A 52 -6.47 20.37 -6.64
CA ALA A 52 -7.51 21.17 -7.30
C ALA A 52 -8.85 20.99 -6.55
N ILE A 53 -9.63 22.06 -6.47
CA ILE A 53 -11.00 22.03 -5.95
C ILE A 53 -11.93 21.74 -7.11
N PHE A 54 -12.51 20.55 -7.14
CA PHE A 54 -13.31 20.05 -8.25
C PHE A 54 -14.79 20.03 -7.90
N GLU A 55 -15.42 21.19 -8.10
CA GLU A 55 -16.87 21.35 -7.98
C GLU A 55 -17.47 22.03 -9.22
N PRO A 56 -17.24 21.49 -10.43
CA PRO A 56 -17.75 22.11 -11.65
C PRO A 56 -19.27 21.96 -11.76
N ASP A 57 -19.91 22.89 -12.48
CA ASP A 57 -21.33 22.79 -12.82
C ASP A 57 -21.58 21.76 -13.93
N SER A 58 -20.58 21.51 -14.79
CA SER A 58 -20.66 20.50 -15.84
C SER A 58 -19.39 19.64 -15.88
N LEU A 59 -19.57 18.34 -16.06
CA LEU A 59 -18.46 17.39 -16.05
C LEU A 59 -17.68 17.36 -17.38
N PRO A 60 -16.36 17.15 -17.33
CA PRO A 60 -15.56 16.88 -18.52
C PRO A 60 -15.79 15.45 -19.04
N LEU A 61 -15.25 15.18 -20.23
CA LEU A 61 -15.31 13.84 -20.82
C LEU A 61 -14.48 12.85 -19.98
N PRO A 62 -15.05 11.71 -19.55
CA PRO A 62 -14.35 10.72 -18.73
C PRO A 62 -13.03 10.25 -19.36
N GLN A 63 -13.03 10.06 -20.68
CA GLN A 63 -11.87 9.62 -21.45
C GLN A 63 -10.70 10.60 -21.40
N SER A 64 -10.96 11.89 -21.24
CA SER A 64 -9.91 12.90 -21.19
C SER A 64 -9.33 13.04 -19.79
N ILE A 65 -10.21 13.14 -18.79
CA ILE A 65 -9.81 13.28 -17.39
C ILE A 65 -9.22 12.00 -16.80
N ALA A 66 -9.57 10.81 -17.30
CA ALA A 66 -9.02 9.54 -16.84
C ALA A 66 -7.48 9.47 -16.88
N TYR A 67 -6.85 10.21 -17.80
CA TYR A 67 -5.39 10.27 -17.95
C TYR A 67 -4.77 11.51 -17.29
N ALA A 68 -5.53 12.24 -16.48
CA ALA A 68 -4.99 13.34 -15.69
C ALA A 68 -4.11 12.79 -14.56
N LYS A 69 -3.06 13.54 -14.24
CA LYS A 69 -2.13 13.22 -13.15
C LYS A 69 -2.72 13.71 -11.83
N ASN A 70 -2.47 12.94 -10.76
CA ASN A 70 -2.86 13.29 -9.39
C ASN A 70 -4.38 13.46 -9.17
N LEU A 71 -5.23 12.75 -9.93
CA LEU A 71 -6.67 12.67 -9.67
C LEU A 71 -6.99 12.23 -8.23
N GLY A 72 -6.15 11.35 -7.68
CA GLY A 72 -6.27 10.89 -6.30
C GLY A 72 -6.12 11.98 -5.25
N TYR A 73 -5.60 13.16 -5.60
CA TYR A 73 -5.36 14.27 -4.69
C TYR A 73 -6.29 15.47 -4.92
N VAL A 74 -7.31 15.29 -5.74
CA VAL A 74 -8.35 16.30 -5.95
C VAL A 74 -9.15 16.47 -4.65
N THR A 75 -9.68 17.67 -4.42
CA THR A 75 -10.45 18.02 -3.23
C THR A 75 -11.77 18.68 -3.63
N TYR A 76 -12.67 18.85 -2.68
CA TYR A 76 -13.89 19.65 -2.82
C TYR A 76 -14.03 20.53 -1.57
N LYS A 77 -14.95 21.50 -1.58
CA LYS A 77 -15.18 22.42 -0.44
C LYS A 77 -16.45 22.06 0.31
N ASN A 78 -17.57 22.06 -0.39
CA ASN A 78 -18.90 21.98 0.18
C ASN A 78 -19.72 20.84 -0.44
N ASN A 79 -19.50 20.52 -1.72
CA ASN A 79 -20.33 19.59 -2.45
C ASN A 79 -19.52 18.44 -3.06
N PRO A 80 -19.64 17.21 -2.53
CA PRO A 80 -18.98 16.03 -3.10
C PRO A 80 -19.69 15.50 -4.37
N ALA A 81 -20.92 15.93 -4.66
CA ALA A 81 -21.73 15.37 -5.74
C ALA A 81 -21.04 15.36 -7.13
N PRO A 82 -20.32 16.43 -7.56
CA PRO A 82 -19.61 16.42 -8.84
C PRO A 82 -18.52 15.34 -8.91
N LEU A 83 -17.80 15.09 -7.82
CA LEU A 83 -16.79 14.03 -7.75
C LEU A 83 -17.42 12.64 -7.73
N VAL A 84 -18.55 12.46 -7.04
CA VAL A 84 -19.31 11.20 -7.05
C VAL A 84 -19.83 10.90 -8.46
N GLN A 85 -20.36 11.90 -9.15
CA GLN A 85 -20.84 11.77 -10.52
C GLN A 85 -19.68 11.51 -11.51
N LEU A 86 -18.52 12.16 -11.31
CA LEU A 86 -17.30 11.87 -12.05
C LEU A 86 -16.82 10.43 -11.84
N LYS A 87 -16.82 9.95 -10.58
CA LYS A 87 -16.49 8.56 -10.26
C LYS A 87 -17.39 7.59 -11.05
N LYS A 88 -18.70 7.85 -11.02
CA LYS A 88 -19.69 7.03 -11.73
C LYS A 88 -19.45 7.02 -13.25
N SER A 89 -19.24 8.19 -13.86
CA SER A 89 -19.00 8.28 -15.31
C SER A 89 -17.68 7.62 -15.75
N LEU A 90 -16.65 7.63 -14.90
CA LEU A 90 -15.40 6.90 -15.14
C LEU A 90 -15.62 5.38 -15.08
N TYR A 91 -16.44 4.90 -14.15
CA TYR A 91 -16.81 3.47 -14.09
C TYR A 91 -17.60 3.04 -15.32
N ASP A 92 -18.60 3.82 -15.72
CA ASP A 92 -19.44 3.54 -16.89
C ASP A 92 -18.59 3.53 -18.19
N ALA A 93 -17.54 4.35 -18.24
CA ALA A 93 -16.58 4.39 -19.34
C ALA A 93 -15.47 3.32 -19.27
N GLY A 94 -15.43 2.49 -18.21
CA GLY A 94 -14.45 1.41 -18.04
C GLY A 94 -13.10 1.82 -17.43
N PHE A 95 -12.90 3.09 -17.06
CA PHE A 95 -11.66 3.61 -16.47
C PHE A 95 -11.59 3.37 -14.95
N LYS A 96 -11.45 2.10 -14.56
CA LYS A 96 -11.46 1.67 -13.15
C LYS A 96 -10.38 2.34 -12.29
N ASP A 97 -9.16 2.48 -12.79
CA ASP A 97 -8.05 3.04 -12.00
C ASP A 97 -8.25 4.53 -11.70
N ALA A 98 -8.72 5.30 -12.68
CA ALA A 98 -9.07 6.70 -12.50
C ALA A 98 -10.26 6.86 -11.53
N ALA A 99 -11.28 6.00 -11.64
CA ALA A 99 -12.41 6.00 -10.72
C ALA A 99 -11.98 5.69 -9.28
N LYS A 100 -11.07 4.72 -9.07
CA LYS A 100 -10.48 4.41 -7.76
C LYS A 100 -9.69 5.59 -7.19
N GLN A 101 -8.95 6.31 -8.03
CA GLN A 101 -8.26 7.53 -7.62
C GLN A 101 -9.26 8.61 -7.15
N VAL A 102 -10.32 8.86 -7.91
CA VAL A 102 -11.38 9.81 -7.49
C VAL A 102 -12.07 9.35 -6.20
N ASN A 103 -12.27 8.04 -6.01
CA ASN A 103 -12.81 7.49 -4.77
C ASN A 103 -11.88 7.73 -3.57
N ALA A 104 -10.58 7.53 -3.76
CA ALA A 104 -9.58 7.83 -2.73
C ALA A 104 -9.56 9.32 -2.37
N ALA A 105 -9.75 10.19 -3.35
CA ALA A 105 -9.87 11.63 -3.14
C ALA A 105 -11.07 11.99 -2.26
N LEU A 106 -12.25 11.39 -2.53
CA LEU A 106 -13.46 11.54 -1.73
C LEU A 106 -13.25 11.09 -0.28
N GLN A 107 -12.70 9.89 -0.07
CA GLN A 107 -12.51 9.36 1.29
C GLN A 107 -11.48 10.14 2.09
N ARG A 108 -10.41 10.62 1.45
CA ARG A 108 -9.36 11.38 2.14
C ARG A 108 -9.85 12.71 2.72
N HIS A 109 -10.90 13.29 2.14
CA HIS A 109 -11.49 14.53 2.63
C HIS A 109 -12.09 14.33 4.03
N ASP A 110 -12.87 13.26 4.22
CA ASP A 110 -13.59 12.99 5.48
C ASP A 110 -12.82 12.07 6.43
N ALA A 111 -11.64 11.61 6.02
CA ALA A 111 -10.87 10.62 6.76
C ALA A 111 -10.27 11.15 8.07
N ASN A 112 -10.42 10.34 9.11
CA ASN A 112 -9.76 10.55 10.39
C ASN A 112 -8.24 10.29 10.31
N LEU A 113 -7.49 10.77 11.30
CA LEU A 113 -6.02 10.58 11.35
C LEU A 113 -5.63 9.09 11.25
N PHE A 114 -6.38 8.22 11.93
CA PHE A 114 -6.16 6.78 11.88
C PHE A 114 -6.35 6.21 10.47
N GLU A 115 -7.41 6.62 9.77
CA GLU A 115 -7.70 6.15 8.41
C GLU A 115 -6.68 6.64 7.40
N LYS A 116 -6.18 7.87 7.56
CA LYS A 116 -5.05 8.38 6.75
C LYS A 116 -3.79 7.54 6.98
N ILE A 117 -3.45 7.23 8.22
CA ILE A 117 -2.28 6.41 8.52
C ILE A 117 -2.46 4.98 8.02
N PHE A 118 -3.64 4.40 8.21
CA PHE A 118 -3.84 2.97 7.95
C PHE A 118 -4.21 2.65 6.50
N PHE A 119 -5.04 3.45 5.84
CA PHE A 119 -5.55 3.18 4.49
C PHE A 119 -4.89 4.07 3.43
N ASP A 120 -4.69 5.35 3.72
CA ASP A 120 -4.08 6.24 2.74
C ASP A 120 -2.60 5.91 2.52
N TYR A 121 -1.84 5.78 3.62
CA TYR A 121 -0.42 5.44 3.54
C TYR A 121 -0.17 4.04 2.94
N THR A 122 -1.01 3.05 3.28
CA THR A 122 -0.78 1.66 2.88
C THR A 122 -1.27 1.34 1.48
N CYS A 123 -2.48 1.77 1.09
CA CYS A 123 -3.10 1.42 -0.20
C CYS A 123 -3.71 2.59 -0.97
N GLU A 124 -3.60 3.84 -0.50
CA GLU A 124 -4.32 5.01 -1.04
C GLU A 124 -5.80 4.69 -1.30
N TYR A 125 -6.48 4.07 -0.34
CA TYR A 125 -7.88 3.65 -0.48
C TYR A 125 -8.15 2.79 -1.73
N GLY A 126 -7.19 1.93 -2.09
CA GLY A 126 -7.29 1.01 -3.22
C GLY A 126 -6.90 1.62 -4.57
N ALA A 127 -6.50 2.89 -4.63
CA ALA A 127 -5.99 3.50 -5.86
C ALA A 127 -4.67 2.86 -6.32
N ASN A 128 -3.84 2.39 -5.38
CA ASN A 128 -2.54 1.79 -5.67
C ASN A 128 -2.40 0.40 -5.03
N HIS A 129 -2.63 -0.66 -5.83
CA HIS A 129 -2.55 -2.05 -5.36
C HIS A 129 -1.11 -2.53 -5.09
N LEU A 130 -0.08 -1.89 -5.64
CA LEU A 130 1.33 -2.29 -5.47
C LEU A 130 1.97 -1.75 -4.19
N ARG A 131 1.45 -0.65 -3.63
CA ARG A 131 2.04 -0.02 -2.42
C ARG A 131 2.07 -0.94 -1.20
N PRO A 132 1.00 -1.70 -0.87
CA PRO A 132 1.04 -2.63 0.24
C PRO A 132 2.14 -3.69 0.11
N LEU A 133 2.42 -4.15 -1.11
CA LEU A 133 3.47 -5.12 -1.40
C LEU A 133 4.86 -4.53 -1.22
N LEU A 134 5.08 -3.28 -1.64
CA LEU A 134 6.35 -2.58 -1.41
C LEU A 134 6.61 -2.36 0.09
N ILE A 135 5.58 -1.97 0.85
CA ILE A 135 5.66 -1.83 2.31
C ILE A 135 5.98 -3.18 2.95
N LEU A 136 5.38 -4.27 2.47
CA LEU A 136 5.66 -5.62 2.93
C LEU A 136 7.13 -6.01 2.69
N LEU A 137 7.69 -5.72 1.50
CA LEU A 137 9.11 -5.95 1.23
C LEU A 137 10.02 -5.15 2.17
N GLY A 138 9.69 -3.88 2.41
CA GLY A 138 10.40 -3.03 3.37
C GLY A 138 10.34 -3.58 4.80
N LEU A 139 9.18 -4.08 5.23
CA LEU A 139 8.98 -4.68 6.56
C LEU A 139 9.78 -5.98 6.72
N ILE A 140 9.86 -6.81 5.67
CA ILE A 140 10.71 -8.00 5.65
C ILE A 140 12.19 -7.63 5.82
N ALA A 141 12.67 -6.62 5.07
CA ALA A 141 14.04 -6.14 5.14
C ALA A 141 14.37 -5.58 6.53
N PHE A 142 13.48 -4.76 7.08
CA PHE A 142 13.63 -4.19 8.43
C PHE A 142 13.66 -5.28 9.50
N GLY A 143 12.73 -6.23 9.47
CA GLY A 143 12.75 -7.38 10.37
C GLY A 143 14.05 -8.17 10.25
N GLY A 144 14.54 -8.36 9.02
CA GLY A 144 15.83 -8.98 8.74
C GLY A 144 16.99 -8.30 9.45
N LEU A 145 17.06 -6.97 9.41
CA LEU A 145 18.08 -6.19 10.13
C LEU A 145 17.98 -6.37 11.65
N VAL A 146 16.77 -6.31 12.21
CA VAL A 146 16.52 -6.51 13.65
C VAL A 146 16.97 -7.92 14.09
N TYR A 147 16.64 -8.95 13.33
CA TYR A 147 17.06 -10.32 13.64
C TYR A 147 18.56 -10.55 13.40
N CYS A 148 19.16 -9.87 12.43
CA CYS A 148 20.62 -9.89 12.25
C CYS A 148 21.33 -9.27 13.45
N PHE A 149 20.81 -8.14 13.95
CA PHE A 149 21.36 -7.47 15.12
C PHE A 149 21.32 -8.35 16.37
N THR A 150 20.21 -9.05 16.62
CA THR A 150 20.09 -10.00 17.74
C THR A 150 21.00 -11.22 17.55
N ALA A 151 21.17 -11.71 16.31
CA ALA A 151 22.05 -12.82 16.01
C ALA A 151 23.54 -12.48 16.20
N ILE A 152 23.94 -11.22 15.99
CA ILE A 152 25.30 -10.73 16.23
C ILE A 152 25.56 -10.58 17.74
N ARG A 153 24.59 -10.06 18.51
CA ARG A 153 24.71 -9.83 19.98
C ARG A 153 24.39 -11.05 20.85
N CYS A 154 24.75 -12.25 20.39
CA CYS A 154 24.45 -13.55 21.03
C CYS A 154 25.23 -13.83 22.33
N ASN A 155 25.36 -12.87 23.25
CA ASN A 155 26.03 -13.04 24.55
C ASN A 155 25.03 -13.18 25.72
N ASP A 156 23.78 -12.74 25.55
CA ASP A 156 22.75 -12.81 26.59
C ASP A 156 21.90 -14.09 26.47
N ALA A 157 21.83 -14.85 27.56
CA ALA A 157 21.11 -16.13 27.65
C ALA A 157 19.59 -16.06 27.43
N ASN A 158 19.01 -14.86 27.31
CA ASN A 158 17.55 -14.66 27.19
C ASN A 158 17.07 -14.23 25.79
N ASN A 159 17.95 -13.70 24.93
CA ASN A 159 17.55 -12.99 23.69
C ASN A 159 18.31 -13.51 22.45
N TYR A 160 18.02 -14.73 22.00
CA TYR A 160 18.65 -15.30 20.80
C TYR A 160 17.68 -16.10 19.93
N LEU A 161 18.04 -16.24 18.66
CA LEU A 161 17.41 -17.14 17.69
C LEU A 161 17.96 -18.55 17.90
N ILE A 162 17.10 -19.48 18.29
CA ILE A 162 17.47 -20.87 18.51
C ILE A 162 17.17 -21.65 17.23
N THR A 163 18.16 -22.41 16.77
CA THR A 163 17.96 -23.48 15.80
C THR A 163 17.83 -24.79 16.58
N THR A 164 16.62 -25.33 16.69
CA THR A 164 16.39 -26.63 17.34
C THR A 164 16.46 -27.74 16.30
N ARG A 165 17.12 -28.86 16.65
CA ARG A 165 17.14 -30.06 15.82
C ARG A 165 15.87 -30.86 16.11
N ARG A 166 14.94 -31.00 15.15
CA ARG A 166 13.87 -31.99 15.19
C ARG A 166 14.51 -33.39 15.19
N VAL A 167 14.61 -33.99 16.36
CA VAL A 167 14.70 -35.44 16.46
C VAL A 167 13.31 -35.97 16.08
N LEU A 168 13.24 -36.71 14.97
CA LEU A 168 12.04 -37.38 14.51
C LEU A 168 11.47 -38.32 15.59
N LYS A 169 10.14 -38.28 15.72
CA LYS A 169 9.24 -39.24 16.38
C LYS A 169 9.19 -39.23 17.92
N LYS A 170 8.07 -38.70 18.41
CA LYS A 170 7.26 -39.25 19.52
C LYS A 170 8.07 -39.67 20.77
N LYS A 171 8.70 -38.71 21.46
CA LYS A 171 9.03 -38.83 22.88
C LYS A 171 9.30 -37.44 23.44
N ILE A 172 8.80 -37.23 24.66
CA ILE A 172 8.85 -36.03 25.50
C ILE A 172 10.12 -35.20 25.22
N LEU A 173 9.95 -33.90 24.93
CA LEU A 173 11.07 -32.96 24.83
C LEU A 173 11.88 -33.02 26.13
N PRO A 174 13.19 -33.32 26.10
CA PRO A 174 14.04 -33.14 27.26
C PRO A 174 14.18 -31.64 27.57
N THR A 175 14.00 -31.27 28.83
CA THR A 175 14.05 -29.91 29.38
C THR A 175 15.39 -29.20 29.17
N ASN A 176 16.46 -29.94 28.87
CA ASN A 176 17.78 -29.40 28.54
C ASN A 176 18.22 -29.86 27.15
N MET A 177 17.88 -29.07 26.13
CA MET A 177 18.48 -29.20 24.79
C MET A 177 19.82 -28.44 24.74
N PRO A 178 20.88 -29.01 24.13
CA PRO A 178 22.09 -28.25 23.84
C PRO A 178 21.76 -27.18 22.81
N SER A 179 21.88 -25.91 23.20
CA SER A 179 21.80 -24.80 22.26
C SER A 179 23.00 -24.90 21.31
N VAL A 180 22.75 -25.28 20.05
CA VAL A 180 23.81 -25.33 19.05
C VAL A 180 24.17 -23.88 18.70
N ARG A 181 25.25 -23.40 19.32
CA ARG A 181 25.78 -22.05 19.06
C ARG A 181 26.41 -22.06 17.67
N ILE A 182 25.76 -21.45 16.69
CA ILE A 182 26.29 -21.35 15.32
C ILE A 182 27.52 -20.42 15.36
N CYS A 183 28.73 -20.93 15.11
CA CYS A 183 29.97 -20.14 15.29
C CYS A 183 30.29 -19.17 14.14
N ARG A 184 29.73 -19.33 12.93
CA ARG A 184 30.07 -18.48 11.76
C ARG A 184 29.09 -17.33 11.54
N LEU A 185 29.60 -16.10 11.57
CA LEU A 185 28.86 -14.85 11.32
C LEU A 185 27.98 -14.86 10.04
N PRO A 186 28.46 -15.29 8.85
CA PRO A 186 27.63 -15.26 7.64
C PRO A 186 26.44 -16.22 7.71
N LYS A 187 26.60 -17.37 8.39
CA LYS A 187 25.50 -18.32 8.60
C LYS A 187 24.42 -17.75 9.52
N ARG A 188 24.79 -16.93 10.50
CA ARG A 188 23.84 -16.26 11.41
C ARG A 188 22.98 -15.22 10.69
N ILE A 189 23.60 -14.41 9.85
CA ILE A 189 22.93 -13.38 9.04
C ILE A 189 21.93 -14.04 8.09
N TRP A 190 22.35 -15.11 7.40
CA TRP A 190 21.49 -15.86 6.49
C TRP A 190 20.25 -16.43 7.20
N ILE A 191 20.44 -17.02 8.39
CA ILE A 191 19.34 -17.58 9.21
C ILE A 191 18.39 -16.49 9.71
N ALA A 192 18.90 -15.31 10.08
CA ALA A 192 18.07 -14.18 10.50
C ALA A 192 17.21 -13.60 9.35
N LEU A 193 17.76 -13.51 8.14
CA LEU A 193 17.02 -13.10 6.94
C LEU A 193 15.94 -14.13 6.59
N LEU A 194 16.29 -15.42 6.58
CA LEU A 194 15.34 -16.51 6.38
C LEU A 194 14.23 -16.50 7.43
N PHE A 195 14.55 -16.17 8.68
CA PHE A 195 13.56 -16.06 9.75
C PHE A 195 12.56 -14.93 9.49
N SER A 196 13.02 -13.74 9.11
CA SER A 196 12.12 -12.63 8.74
C SER A 196 11.17 -13.03 7.60
N LEU A 197 11.72 -13.70 6.57
CA LEU A 197 10.96 -14.16 5.42
C LEU A 197 9.94 -15.24 5.80
N GLN A 198 10.32 -16.22 6.62
CA GLN A 198 9.40 -17.24 7.16
C GLN A 198 8.26 -16.64 7.98
N ARG A 199 8.54 -15.59 8.77
CA ARG A 199 7.52 -14.91 9.59
C ARG A 199 6.54 -14.10 8.75
N SER A 200 7.02 -13.47 7.67
CA SER A 200 6.15 -12.77 6.73
C SER A 200 5.24 -13.71 5.93
N LEU A 201 5.68 -14.94 5.70
CA LEU A 201 4.99 -15.91 4.82
C LEU A 201 4.30 -17.04 5.61
N ARG A 202 4.00 -16.79 6.88
CA ARG A 202 3.19 -17.68 7.73
C ARG A 202 1.70 -17.55 7.38
N ILE A 203 1.35 -17.90 6.14
CA ILE A 203 -0.01 -17.96 5.64
C ILE A 203 -0.51 -19.39 5.83
N GLY A 204 -1.43 -19.59 6.77
CA GLY A 204 -2.03 -20.89 7.05
C GLY A 204 -3.27 -21.12 6.20
N PHE A 205 -3.11 -21.34 4.89
CA PHE A 205 -4.24 -21.75 4.03
C PHE A 205 -4.21 -23.26 3.81
N ARG A 206 -4.95 -24.01 4.63
CA ARG A 206 -5.18 -25.48 4.59
C ARG A 206 -3.92 -26.34 4.31
N GLU A 207 -3.50 -26.44 3.05
CA GLU A 207 -2.39 -27.27 2.56
C GLU A 207 -1.25 -26.45 1.94
N PHE A 208 -1.48 -25.18 1.58
CA PHE A 208 -0.47 -24.32 0.95
C PHE A 208 0.18 -23.44 2.01
N SER A 209 1.27 -23.94 2.59
CA SER A 209 2.11 -23.18 3.51
C SER A 209 3.43 -22.86 2.81
N PRO A 210 3.62 -21.63 2.28
CA PRO A 210 4.91 -21.23 1.69
C PRO A 210 6.09 -21.43 2.65
N ASN A 211 5.80 -21.37 3.96
CA ASN A 211 6.73 -21.72 5.03
C ASN A 211 7.30 -23.15 4.91
N GLN A 212 6.52 -24.14 4.46
CA GLN A 212 7.01 -25.52 4.25
C GLN A 212 8.07 -25.57 3.13
N TRP A 213 7.93 -24.73 2.11
CA TRP A 213 8.88 -24.64 1.01
C TRP A 213 10.16 -23.93 1.46
N LEU A 214 10.02 -22.88 2.27
CA LEU A 214 11.15 -22.22 2.92
C LEU A 214 11.93 -23.14 3.87
N MET A 215 11.26 -24.10 4.52
CA MET A 215 11.94 -25.12 5.32
C MET A 215 12.83 -26.05 4.49
N LEU A 216 12.60 -26.17 3.17
CA LEU A 216 13.47 -26.95 2.27
C LEU A 216 14.82 -26.27 2.01
N LEU A 217 14.89 -24.94 2.15
CA LEU A 217 16.15 -24.19 2.05
C LEU A 217 17.01 -24.32 3.31
N LEU A 218 16.44 -24.80 4.42
CA LEU A 218 17.18 -25.14 5.62
C LEU A 218 17.61 -26.60 5.58
N PRO A 219 18.74 -26.96 6.24
CA PRO A 219 19.08 -28.35 6.44
C PRO A 219 17.93 -29.09 7.15
N PRO A 220 17.69 -30.37 6.83
CA PRO A 220 16.57 -31.12 7.38
C PRO A 220 16.65 -31.22 8.91
N GLY A 221 15.52 -30.96 9.55
CA GLY A 221 15.38 -31.04 11.00
C GLY A 221 15.77 -29.77 11.75
N PHE A 222 15.90 -28.60 11.12
CA PHE A 222 16.16 -27.34 11.83
C PHE A 222 14.86 -26.51 11.92
N GLU A 223 14.40 -26.21 13.13
CA GLU A 223 13.34 -25.21 13.37
C GLU A 223 13.96 -23.95 13.99
N ILE A 224 13.61 -22.77 13.44
CA ILE A 224 14.06 -21.49 13.99
C ILE A 224 12.98 -20.95 14.93
N GLU A 225 13.34 -20.83 16.20
CA GLU A 225 12.50 -20.20 17.22
C GLU A 225 13.16 -18.93 17.77
N SER A 226 12.39 -17.86 17.87
CA SER A 226 12.77 -16.66 18.60
C SER A 226 12.39 -16.79 20.08
N ARG A 227 13.34 -16.50 21.00
CA ARG A 227 13.09 -16.33 22.43
C ARG A 227 13.26 -14.87 22.87
N GLY A 228 12.54 -14.47 23.91
CA GLY A 228 12.55 -13.10 24.44
C GLY A 228 11.73 -12.12 23.61
N TRP A 229 12.11 -10.84 23.62
CA TRP A 229 11.42 -9.77 22.88
C TRP A 229 11.38 -9.95 21.33
N PRO A 230 12.35 -10.61 20.65
CA PRO A 230 12.25 -10.89 19.22
C PRO A 230 11.03 -11.76 18.85
N ARG A 231 10.48 -12.54 19.81
CA ARG A 231 9.24 -13.28 19.63
C ARG A 231 8.05 -12.35 19.44
N VAL A 232 7.95 -11.31 20.28
CA VAL A 232 6.86 -10.32 20.21
C VAL A 232 6.93 -9.57 18.89
N VAL A 233 8.12 -9.13 18.49
CA VAL A 233 8.36 -8.46 17.20
C VAL A 233 7.97 -9.35 16.03
N SER A 234 8.32 -10.64 16.06
CA SER A 234 7.94 -11.59 15.01
C SER A 234 6.44 -11.83 14.92
N GLY A 235 5.73 -11.78 16.06
CA GLY A 235 4.27 -11.87 16.12
C GLY A 235 3.60 -10.65 15.50
N ILE A 236 4.03 -9.45 15.90
CA ILE A 236 3.54 -8.18 15.34
C ILE A 236 3.80 -8.12 13.83
N GLN A 237 5.03 -8.44 13.40
CA GLN A 237 5.41 -8.47 12.00
C GLN A 237 4.51 -9.40 11.18
N SER A 238 4.21 -10.60 11.70
CA SER A 238 3.33 -11.57 11.02
C SER A 238 1.90 -11.05 10.85
N ILE A 239 1.34 -10.40 11.86
CA ILE A 239 -0.02 -9.84 11.82
C ILE A 239 -0.10 -8.72 10.77
N ILE A 240 0.90 -7.83 10.77
CA ILE A 240 0.99 -6.72 9.81
C ILE A 240 1.13 -7.25 8.37
N CYS A 241 2.00 -8.24 8.13
CA CYS A 241 2.17 -8.83 6.80
C CYS A 241 0.86 -9.45 6.28
N ILE A 242 0.15 -10.21 7.11
CA ILE A 242 -1.14 -10.80 6.71
C ILE A 242 -2.15 -9.69 6.38
N GLY A 243 -2.23 -8.65 7.22
CA GLY A 243 -3.07 -7.49 6.97
C GLY A 243 -2.77 -6.82 5.62
N LEU A 244 -1.50 -6.59 5.30
CA LEU A 244 -1.08 -5.98 4.04
C LEU A 244 -1.41 -6.85 2.83
N ILE A 245 -1.26 -8.17 2.93
CA ILE A 245 -1.62 -9.12 1.86
C ILE A 245 -3.13 -9.11 1.63
N VAL A 246 -3.93 -9.18 2.70
CA VAL A 246 -5.40 -9.13 2.61
C VAL A 246 -5.84 -7.79 2.00
N LEU A 247 -5.25 -6.68 2.44
CA LEU A 247 -5.53 -5.35 1.91
C LEU A 247 -5.15 -5.25 0.42
N SER A 248 -4.02 -5.84 0.02
CA SER A 248 -3.59 -5.90 -1.38
C SER A 248 -4.57 -6.70 -2.24
N LEU A 249 -5.03 -7.86 -1.75
CA LEU A 249 -5.99 -8.71 -2.45
C LEU A 249 -7.35 -8.02 -2.57
N LEU A 250 -7.84 -7.41 -1.49
CA LEU A 250 -9.08 -6.63 -1.49
C LEU A 250 -9.00 -5.43 -2.43
N SER A 251 -7.85 -4.75 -2.49
CA SER A 251 -7.66 -3.61 -3.40
C SER A 251 -7.58 -4.02 -4.88
N TYR A 252 -7.07 -5.24 -5.15
CA TYR A 252 -6.94 -5.78 -6.50
C TYR A 252 -8.28 -6.33 -7.03
N PHE A 253 -8.92 -7.23 -6.28
CA PHE A 253 -10.15 -7.92 -6.71
C PHE A 253 -11.43 -7.20 -6.30
N GLY A 254 -11.41 -6.52 -5.15
CA GLY A 254 -12.59 -5.93 -4.54
C GLY A 254 -12.73 -4.43 -4.82
N ARG A 255 -13.86 -3.91 -4.34
CA ARG A 255 -14.12 -2.49 -4.16
C ARG A 255 -14.42 -2.22 -2.67
N PRO A 256 -13.46 -2.52 -1.77
CA PRO A 256 -13.72 -2.46 -0.33
C PRO A 256 -14.11 -1.06 0.15
N PHE A 257 -13.82 -0.04 -0.65
CA PHE A 257 -14.04 1.37 -0.35
C PHE A 257 -15.15 2.01 -1.21
N ASP A 258 -15.89 1.25 -2.02
CA ASP A 258 -17.07 1.79 -2.71
C ASP A 258 -18.30 1.60 -1.81
N TYR A 259 -18.59 2.62 -1.00
CA TYR A 259 -19.85 2.78 -0.26
C TYR A 259 -20.73 3.84 -0.92
#